data_AF-A0A7S1M616-F1
#
_entry.id   AF-A0A7S1M616-F1
#
_cell.length_a   1.000
_cell.length_b   1.000
_cell.length_c   1.000
_cell.angle_alpha   90.00
_cell.angle_beta   90.00
_cell.angle_gamma   90.00
#
_symmetry.space_group_name_H-M   'P 1'
#
loop_
_entity.id
_entity.type
_entity.pdbx_description
1 polymer ?
#
loop_
_entity_poly.entity_id
_entity_poly.type
_entity_poly.pdbx_seq_one_letter_code
_entity_poly.pdbx_strand_id
1 'polypeptide(L)'
;TGQTALLNVSVNGMRRLTRARGDGVLVSTPAGSTAYAIALGASPLPIGATMLQLVGSNIVSPSRWKPVHLNHDVIVEIEAQDTWKRPCKAYVDGVDVGYVSKLTVRNSRVAGVQLAFSRSCDLQAKLYKLQFPES
;
A
#
# COMPACT_ATOMS: atom_id res chain seq x y z
N THR A 1 10.20 15.94 -14.77
CA THR A 1 8.81 15.84 -15.27
C THR A 1 7.89 15.55 -14.10
N GLY A 2 7.51 16.57 -13.32
CA GLY A 2 6.80 16.41 -12.04
C GLY A 2 5.35 16.85 -12.14
N GLN A 3 4.49 16.01 -12.72
CA GLN A 3 3.05 16.24 -12.66
C GLN A 3 2.42 15.30 -11.64
N THR A 4 1.64 15.87 -10.72
CA THR A 4 0.88 15.13 -9.70
C THR A 4 -0.02 14.09 -10.33
N ALA A 5 0.08 12.84 -9.88
CA ALA A 5 -0.80 11.76 -10.30
C ALA A 5 -2.26 12.12 -10.01
N LEU A 6 -3.16 11.69 -10.87
CA LEU A 6 -4.60 11.80 -10.66
C LEU A 6 -5.17 10.39 -10.66
N LEU A 7 -5.64 9.93 -9.51
CA LEU A 7 -5.96 8.54 -9.28
C LEU A 7 -7.42 8.38 -8.84
N ASN A 8 -8.05 7.31 -9.29
CA ASN A 8 -9.25 6.79 -8.67
C ASN A 8 -8.91 5.49 -7.94
N VAL A 9 -9.46 5.28 -6.75
CA VAL A 9 -9.33 4.02 -6.02
C VAL A 9 -10.71 3.47 -5.68
N SER A 10 -10.96 2.24 -6.08
CA SER A 10 -12.15 1.47 -5.74
C SER A 10 -11.77 0.30 -4.84
N VAL A 11 -12.65 -0.04 -3.91
CA VAL A 11 -12.52 -1.23 -3.05
C VAL A 11 -13.81 -2.03 -3.20
N ASN A 12 -13.69 -3.28 -3.66
CA ASN A 12 -14.82 -4.15 -4.00
C ASN A 12 -15.83 -3.47 -4.94
N GLY A 13 -15.33 -2.82 -6.00
CA GLY A 13 -16.14 -2.09 -6.98
C GLY A 13 -16.71 -0.75 -6.48
N MET A 14 -16.62 -0.43 -5.19
CA MET A 14 -17.09 0.84 -4.64
C MET A 14 -15.98 1.89 -4.67
N ARG A 15 -16.24 3.03 -5.31
CA ARG A 15 -15.31 4.15 -5.39
C ARG A 15 -15.07 4.75 -3.99
N ARG A 16 -13.85 4.64 -3.47
CA ARG A 16 -13.44 5.15 -2.15
C ARG A 16 -12.64 6.44 -2.24
N LEU A 17 -11.83 6.59 -3.29
CA LEU A 17 -11.13 7.82 -3.62
C LEU A 17 -11.42 8.22 -5.05
N THR A 18 -11.96 9.42 -5.22
CA THR A 18 -12.26 9.99 -6.54
C THR A 18 -11.30 11.13 -6.81
N ARG A 19 -10.61 11.08 -7.95
CA ARG A 19 -9.69 12.14 -8.41
C ARG A 19 -8.68 12.54 -7.33
N ALA A 20 -8.14 11.53 -6.64
CA ALA A 20 -7.08 11.72 -5.68
C ALA A 20 -5.84 12.31 -6.35
N ARG A 21 -5.30 13.38 -5.79
CA ARG A 21 -4.09 14.06 -6.28
C ARG A 21 -2.98 13.84 -5.28
N GLY A 22 -1.86 13.32 -5.75
CA GLY A 22 -0.61 13.16 -5.00
C GLY A 22 0.46 12.49 -5.86
N ASP A 23 1.44 11.88 -5.22
CA ASP A 23 2.51 11.17 -5.94
C ASP A 23 2.10 9.73 -6.29
N GLY A 24 1.23 9.12 -5.47
CA GLY A 24 0.76 7.77 -5.72
C GLY A 24 -0.06 7.18 -4.59
N VAL A 25 -0.38 5.90 -4.70
CA VAL A 25 -0.95 5.08 -3.64
C VAL A 25 -0.21 3.74 -3.56
N LEU A 26 -0.16 3.17 -2.37
CA LEU A 26 0.47 1.89 -2.06
C LEU A 26 -0.57 0.96 -1.42
N VAL A 27 -0.61 -0.29 -1.87
CA VAL A 27 -1.31 -1.37 -1.15
C VAL A 27 -0.25 -2.25 -0.50
N SER A 28 -0.34 -2.44 0.81
CA SER A 28 0.63 -3.24 1.57
C SER A 28 -0.04 -4.43 2.25
N THR A 29 0.63 -5.58 2.21
CA THR A 29 0.37 -6.71 3.11
C THR A 29 0.92 -6.41 4.52
N PRO A 30 0.59 -7.20 5.55
CA PRO A 30 1.21 -7.04 6.86
C PRO A 30 2.73 -7.21 6.82
N ALA A 31 3.24 -8.16 6.01
CA ALA A 31 4.68 -8.36 5.83
C ALA A 31 5.38 -7.16 5.16
N GLY A 32 4.68 -6.45 4.25
CA GLY A 32 5.18 -5.23 3.61
C GLY A 32 4.99 -3.95 4.44
N SER A 33 4.22 -4.01 5.53
CA SER A 33 3.83 -2.81 6.30
C SER A 33 5.01 -2.12 6.98
N THR A 34 6.09 -2.85 7.25
CA THR A 34 7.32 -2.32 7.83
C THR A 34 8.30 -1.78 6.78
N ALA A 35 7.99 -1.92 5.49
CA ALA A 35 8.82 -1.43 4.41
C ALA A 35 8.41 0.00 4.04
N TYR A 36 8.16 0.27 2.76
CA TYR A 36 7.87 1.62 2.27
C TYR A 36 6.59 2.23 2.87
N ALA A 37 5.67 1.42 3.39
CA ALA A 37 4.46 1.91 4.03
C ALA A 37 4.74 2.80 5.26
N ILE A 38 5.78 2.52 6.06
CA ILE A 38 6.20 3.37 7.19
C ILE A 38 6.59 4.77 6.70
N ALA A 39 7.39 4.83 5.63
CA ALA A 39 7.85 6.09 5.05
C ALA A 39 6.70 6.96 4.53
N LEU A 40 5.56 6.34 4.20
CA LEU A 40 4.33 7.02 3.79
C LEU A 40 3.36 7.31 4.97
N GLY A 41 3.81 7.11 6.21
CA GLY A 41 3.06 7.42 7.42
C GLY A 41 2.06 6.36 7.87
N ALA A 42 2.14 5.13 7.33
CA ALA A 42 1.34 4.01 7.85
C ALA A 42 1.99 3.39 9.09
N SER A 43 1.15 2.91 10.01
CA SER A 43 1.63 2.13 11.15
C SER A 43 2.00 0.71 10.72
N PRO A 44 3.09 0.14 11.23
CA PRO A 44 3.42 -1.27 11.07
C PRO A 44 2.29 -2.20 11.53
N LEU A 45 2.10 -3.32 10.84
CA LEU A 45 1.12 -4.34 11.19
C LEU A 45 1.78 -5.59 11.77
N PRO A 46 1.10 -6.30 12.70
CA PRO A 46 1.46 -7.66 13.08
C PRO A 46 1.49 -8.59 11.87
N ILE A 47 2.51 -9.45 11.77
CA ILE A 47 2.70 -10.33 10.61
C ILE A 47 1.52 -11.30 10.36
N GLY A 48 0.77 -11.65 11.42
CA GLY A 48 -0.42 -12.50 11.35
C GLY A 48 -1.74 -11.75 11.14
N ALA A 49 -1.72 -10.42 10.96
CA ALA A 49 -2.93 -9.64 10.78
C ALA A 49 -3.64 -10.00 9.46
N THR A 50 -4.94 -10.26 9.50
CA THR A 50 -5.74 -10.64 8.33
C THR A 50 -6.30 -9.41 7.62
N MET A 51 -5.42 -8.51 7.18
CA MET A 51 -5.79 -7.22 6.58
C MET A 51 -4.76 -6.72 5.58
N LEU A 52 -5.16 -5.75 4.76
CA LEU A 52 -4.28 -4.95 3.90
C LEU A 52 -4.28 -3.49 4.34
N GLN A 53 -3.28 -2.73 3.93
CA GLN A 53 -3.24 -1.28 4.09
C GLN A 53 -3.30 -0.60 2.73
N LEU A 54 -4.12 0.43 2.61
CA LEU A 54 -4.09 1.38 1.50
C LEU A 54 -3.50 2.70 2.02
N VAL A 55 -2.34 3.06 1.47
CA VAL A 55 -1.53 4.19 1.94
C VAL A 55 -1.39 5.18 0.79
N GLY A 56 -1.54 6.47 1.09
CA GLY A 56 -1.35 7.52 0.08
C GLY A 56 0.08 8.05 0.12
N SER A 57 0.68 8.31 -1.03
CA SER A 57 1.95 9.04 -1.11
C SER A 57 1.68 10.49 -1.48
N ASN A 58 1.98 11.40 -0.55
CA ASN A 58 1.80 12.85 -0.69
C ASN A 58 0.42 13.25 -1.26
N ILE A 59 -0.66 12.64 -0.77
CA ILE A 59 -2.02 12.95 -1.20
C ILE A 59 -2.42 14.34 -0.70
N VAL A 60 -2.57 15.28 -1.63
CA VAL A 60 -3.02 16.66 -1.37
C VAL A 60 -4.54 16.81 -1.47
N SER A 61 -5.22 15.90 -2.17
CA SER A 61 -6.67 15.91 -2.35
C SER A 61 -7.19 14.47 -2.46
N PRO A 62 -8.22 14.06 -1.71
CA PRO A 62 -8.94 14.81 -0.68
C PRO A 62 -8.02 15.24 0.48
N SER A 63 -8.37 16.35 1.15
CA SER A 63 -7.58 16.84 2.28
C SER A 63 -7.68 15.89 3.48
N ARG A 64 -6.65 15.85 4.32
CA ARG A 64 -6.56 14.99 5.51
C ARG A 64 -6.72 13.48 5.23
N TRP A 65 -6.33 13.01 4.05
CA TRP A 65 -6.22 11.58 3.79
C TRP A 65 -5.33 10.92 4.85
N LYS A 66 -5.74 9.74 5.31
CA LYS A 66 -4.97 8.90 6.23
C LYS A 66 -4.90 7.48 5.67
N PRO A 67 -3.84 6.71 5.97
CA PRO A 67 -3.79 5.30 5.62
C PRO A 67 -5.05 4.56 6.12
N VAL A 68 -5.56 3.65 5.29
CA VAL A 68 -6.80 2.91 5.56
C VAL A 68 -6.49 1.43 5.69
N HIS A 69 -7.11 0.81 6.69
CA HIS A 69 -7.11 -0.62 6.90
C HIS A 69 -8.25 -1.27 6.14
N LEU A 70 -7.94 -2.31 5.37
CA LEU A 70 -8.89 -3.03 4.53
C LEU A 70 -8.90 -4.51 4.92
N ASN A 71 -10.03 -5.18 4.76
CA ASN A 71 -10.07 -6.64 4.93
C ASN A 71 -9.13 -7.32 3.92
N HIS A 72 -8.55 -8.46 4.28
CA HIS A 72 -7.59 -9.15 3.42
C HIS A 72 -8.19 -9.72 2.12
N ASP A 73 -9.50 -9.89 2.05
CA ASP A 73 -10.22 -10.50 0.93
C ASP A 73 -10.73 -9.49 -0.10
N VAL A 74 -10.48 -8.19 0.12
CA VAL A 74 -10.92 -7.14 -0.81
C VAL A 74 -10.13 -7.17 -2.12
N ILE A 75 -10.77 -6.62 -3.15
CA ILE A 75 -10.14 -6.24 -4.41
C ILE A 75 -9.99 -4.72 -4.41
N VAL A 76 -8.75 -4.25 -4.53
CA VAL A 76 -8.43 -2.82 -4.68
C VAL A 76 -8.12 -2.55 -6.14
N GLU A 77 -8.81 -1.60 -6.74
CA GLU A 77 -8.54 -1.14 -8.09
C GLU A 77 -8.04 0.29 -8.05
N ILE A 78 -6.90 0.55 -8.68
CA ILE A 78 -6.26 1.86 -8.78
C ILE A 78 -6.22 2.24 -10.25
N GLU A 79 -6.84 3.35 -10.62
CA GLU A 79 -6.93 3.81 -12.01
C GLU A 79 -6.24 5.17 -12.16
N ALA A 80 -5.22 5.22 -13.00
CA ALA A 80 -4.54 6.45 -13.37
C ALA A 80 -5.36 7.22 -14.42
N GLN A 81 -5.56 8.51 -14.18
CA GLN A 81 -6.34 9.41 -15.02
C GLN A 81 -5.39 10.34 -15.79
N ASP A 82 -5.81 10.80 -16.97
CA ASP A 82 -5.02 11.67 -17.85
C ASP A 82 -3.60 11.11 -18.14
N THR A 83 -3.44 9.81 -18.33
CA THR A 83 -2.12 9.15 -18.41
C THR A 83 -1.21 9.68 -19.52
N TRP A 84 -1.77 10.26 -20.59
CA TRP A 84 -1.01 10.96 -21.63
C TRP A 84 -0.26 12.19 -21.10
N LYS A 85 -0.86 12.90 -20.13
CA LYS A 85 -0.34 14.13 -19.53
C LYS A 85 0.49 13.84 -18.27
N ARG A 86 0.07 12.83 -17.50
CA ARG A 86 0.64 12.43 -16.21
C ARG A 86 0.80 10.90 -16.14
N PRO A 87 1.75 10.34 -16.90
CA PRO A 87 1.94 8.90 -16.92
C PRO A 87 2.35 8.38 -15.54
N CYS A 88 1.73 7.29 -15.10
CA CYS A 88 1.99 6.68 -13.79
C CYS A 88 2.73 5.35 -13.98
N LYS A 89 3.79 5.14 -13.21
CA LYS A 89 4.46 3.83 -13.12
C LYS A 89 3.87 3.03 -11.96
N ALA A 90 3.91 1.71 -12.10
CA ALA A 90 3.63 0.80 -11.00
C ALA A 90 4.88 0.00 -10.61
N TYR A 91 4.91 -0.40 -9.36
CA TYR A 91 5.94 -1.28 -8.80
C TYR A 91 5.26 -2.39 -8.02
N VAL A 92 5.78 -3.62 -8.14
CA VAL A 92 5.34 -4.78 -7.35
C VAL A 92 6.56 -5.32 -6.63
N ASP A 93 6.53 -5.29 -5.29
CA ASP A 93 7.67 -5.67 -4.44
C ASP A 93 9.00 -4.96 -4.84
N GLY A 94 8.90 -3.70 -5.27
CA GLY A 94 10.03 -2.89 -5.71
C GLY A 94 10.44 -3.07 -7.18
N VAL A 95 9.86 -4.04 -7.89
CA VAL A 95 10.13 -4.27 -9.32
C VAL A 95 9.30 -3.31 -10.17
N ASP A 96 9.95 -2.53 -11.04
CA ASP A 96 9.29 -1.65 -12.02
C ASP A 96 8.52 -2.49 -13.05
N VAL A 97 7.19 -2.34 -13.11
CA VAL A 97 6.33 -3.02 -14.10
C VAL A 97 5.93 -2.10 -15.25
N GLY A 98 6.51 -0.90 -15.33
CA GLY A 98 6.29 0.07 -16.38
C GLY A 98 5.10 0.99 -16.14
N TYR A 99 4.70 1.68 -17.21
CA TYR A 99 3.57 2.61 -17.19
C TYR A 99 2.25 1.84 -17.22
N VAL A 100 1.34 2.18 -16.30
CA VAL A 100 0.04 1.53 -16.18
C VAL A 100 -1.10 2.55 -16.15
N SER A 101 -2.23 2.19 -16.74
CA SER A 101 -3.49 2.93 -16.62
C SER A 101 -4.37 2.39 -15.51
N LYS A 102 -4.22 1.11 -15.15
CA LYS A 102 -5.00 0.45 -14.10
C LYS A 102 -4.17 -0.65 -13.43
N LEU A 103 -4.30 -0.76 -12.11
CA LEU A 103 -3.74 -1.83 -11.30
C LEU A 103 -4.87 -2.44 -10.46
N THR A 104 -4.99 -3.77 -10.48
CA THR A 104 -5.93 -4.51 -9.63
C THR A 104 -5.15 -5.38 -8.66
N VAL A 105 -5.37 -5.16 -7.37
CA VAL A 105 -4.67 -5.83 -6.28
C VAL A 105 -5.67 -6.65 -5.48
N ARG A 106 -5.32 -7.90 -5.20
CA ARG A 106 -6.07 -8.79 -4.32
C ARG A 106 -5.11 -9.75 -3.64
N ASN A 107 -5.51 -10.30 -2.50
CA ASN A 107 -4.75 -11.38 -1.90
C ASN A 107 -4.81 -12.64 -2.79
N SER A 108 -3.68 -13.35 -2.86
CA SER A 108 -3.61 -14.62 -3.57
C SER A 108 -4.22 -15.72 -2.71
N ARG A 109 -5.00 -16.61 -3.33
CA ARG A 109 -5.58 -17.78 -2.65
C ARG A 109 -4.69 -19.02 -2.77
N VAL A 110 -3.62 -18.93 -3.55
CA VAL A 110 -2.75 -20.06 -3.92
C VAL A 110 -1.28 -19.80 -3.64
N ALA A 111 -0.86 -18.53 -3.65
CA ALA A 111 0.51 -18.17 -3.32
C ALA A 111 0.61 -17.94 -1.82
N GLY A 112 1.58 -18.62 -1.20
CA GLY A 112 1.90 -18.49 0.22
C GLY A 112 3.35 -18.90 0.43
N VAL A 113 3.92 -18.42 1.54
CA VAL A 113 5.28 -18.75 1.93
C VAL A 113 5.23 -19.23 3.38
N GLN A 114 5.94 -20.33 3.67
CA GLN A 114 6.18 -20.76 5.04
C GLN A 114 7.53 -20.21 5.50
N LEU A 115 7.52 -19.53 6.64
CA LEU A 115 8.71 -18.97 7.25
C LEU A 115 9.01 -19.74 8.53
N ALA A 116 10.25 -20.21 8.68
CA ALA A 116 10.73 -20.82 9.90
C ALA A 116 11.51 -19.78 10.72
N PHE A 117 11.20 -19.69 12.02
CA PHE A 117 11.87 -18.80 12.95
C PHE A 117 12.50 -19.61 14.08
N SER A 118 13.70 -19.23 14.51
CA SER A 118 14.30 -19.76 15.73
C SER A 118 13.57 -19.22 16.96
N ARG A 119 13.68 -19.91 18.10
CA ARG A 119 13.10 -19.44 19.39
C ARG A 119 13.65 -18.08 19.84
N SER A 120 14.83 -17.70 19.37
CA SER A 120 15.44 -16.39 19.64
C SER A 120 14.84 -15.25 18.82
N CYS A 121 13.97 -15.54 17.84
CA CYS A 121 13.33 -14.55 16.99
C CYS A 121 11.90 -14.27 17.47
N ASP A 122 11.73 -13.16 18.20
CA ASP A 122 10.42 -12.65 18.57
C ASP A 122 10.02 -11.50 17.63
N LEU A 123 9.13 -11.81 16.68
CA LEU A 123 8.61 -10.84 15.71
C LEU A 123 7.72 -9.78 16.37
N GLN A 124 7.03 -10.11 17.45
CA GLN A 124 6.19 -9.15 18.18
C GLN A 124 7.08 -8.15 18.91
N ALA A 125 8.14 -8.61 19.59
CA ALA A 125 9.12 -7.73 20.20
C ALA A 125 9.83 -6.84 19.16
N LYS A 126 10.17 -7.39 17.99
CA LYS A 126 10.76 -6.60 16.89
C LYS A 126 9.79 -5.52 16.39
N LEU A 127 8.52 -5.88 16.17
CA LEU A 127 7.48 -4.93 15.75
C LEU A 127 7.21 -3.85 16.81
N TYR A 128 7.23 -4.23 18.08
CA TYR A 128 7.08 -3.29 19.19
C TYR A 128 8.21 -2.26 19.18
N LYS A 129 9.48 -2.70 19.05
CA LYS A 129 10.64 -1.81 18.98
C LYS A 129 10.54 -0.82 17.80
N LEU A 130 10.08 -1.28 16.63
CA LEU A 130 9.93 -0.43 15.43
C LEU A 130 8.95 0.74 15.59
N GLN A 131 8.05 0.68 16.58
CA GLN A 131 7.05 1.74 16.79
C GLN A 131 7.57 2.91 17.63
N PHE A 132 8.75 2.75 18.26
CA PHE A 132 9.39 3.81 19.02
C PHE A 132 10.52 4.42 18.20
N PRO A 133 10.79 5.74 18.35
CA PRO A 133 11.96 6.36 17.73
C PRO A 133 13.25 5.69 18.24
N GLU A 134 14.25 5.56 17.37
CA GLU A 134 15.59 5.16 17.79
C GLU A 134 16.14 6.25 18.72
N SER A 135 16.47 5.87 19.95
CA SER A 135 17.09 6.71 20.97
C SER A 135 18.56 6.97 20.68
#